data_AF-A0A7Y6F939-F1
#
_entry.id   AF-A0A7Y6F939-F1
#
_cell.length_a   1.000
_cell.length_b   1.000
_cell.length_c   1.000
_cell.angle_alpha   90.00
_cell.angle_beta   90.00
_cell.angle_gamma   90.00
#
_symmetry.space_group_name_H-M   'P 1'
#
loop_
_entity.id
_entity.type
_entity.pdbx_description
1 polymer ?
#
loop_
_entity_poly.entity_id
_entity_poly.type
_entity_poly.pdbx_seq_one_letter_code
_entity_poly.pdbx_strand_id
1 'polypeptide(L)' 'MTDMDTAPTLVTGALAAHEAGVTPATIRKWVQLGHLSPAGRRGRAHTFRLEDVFAAERAARRKAPTAR' A
#
# COMPACT_ATOMS: atom_id res chain seq x y z
N MET A 1 0.06 23.50 -19.94
CA MET A 1 1.37 22.85 -19.77
C MET A 1 1.33 22.18 -18.39
N THR A 2 0.92 20.91 -18.39
CA THR A 2 0.81 19.96 -17.26
C THR A 2 0.25 20.46 -15.93
N ASP A 3 -1.04 20.77 -15.93
CA ASP A 3 -1.91 20.59 -14.77
C ASP A 3 -2.99 19.58 -15.20
N MET A 4 -2.62 18.30 -15.28
CA MET A 4 -3.60 17.21 -15.30
C MET A 4 -3.61 16.66 -13.89
N ASP A 5 -4.63 17.07 -13.15
CA ASP A 5 -5.12 16.48 -11.91
C ASP A 5 -4.90 14.96 -11.94
N THR A 6 -3.80 14.51 -11.33
CA THR A 6 -3.43 13.11 -11.33
C THR A 6 -4.19 12.48 -10.19
N ALA A 7 -5.46 12.14 -10.44
CA ALA A 7 -6.29 11.49 -9.45
C ALA A 7 -5.53 10.27 -8.89
N PRO A 8 -5.46 10.11 -7.56
CA PRO A 8 -4.65 9.07 -6.95
C PRO A 8 -5.11 7.70 -7.42
N THR A 9 -4.17 6.87 -7.88
CA THR A 9 -4.48 5.50 -8.31
C THR A 9 -4.90 4.67 -7.10
N LEU A 10 -6.21 4.38 -7.01
CA LEU A 10 -6.79 3.58 -5.95
C LEU A 10 -6.82 2.10 -6.34
N VAL A 11 -6.21 1.25 -5.51
CA VAL A 11 -6.12 -0.19 -5.73
C VAL A 11 -6.74 -0.96 -4.55
N THR A 12 -7.25 -2.16 -4.80
CA THR A 12 -7.73 -3.04 -3.72
C THR A 12 -6.54 -3.64 -2.95
N GLY A 13 -6.78 -4.16 -1.74
CA GLY A 13 -5.71 -4.78 -0.95
C GLY A 13 -5.01 -5.96 -1.63
N ALA A 14 -5.70 -6.72 -2.48
CA ALA A 14 -5.09 -7.82 -3.24
C ALA A 14 -4.16 -7.31 -4.34
N LEU A 15 -4.59 -6.29 -5.09
CA LEU A 15 -3.75 -5.67 -6.12
C LEU A 15 -2.57 -4.91 -5.49
N ALA A 16 -2.79 -4.17 -4.41
CA ALA A 16 -1.73 -3.52 -3.65
C ALA A 16 -0.62 -4.48 -3.22
N ALA A 17 -1.00 -5.68 -2.75
CA ALA A 17 -0.05 -6.71 -2.36
C ALA A 17 0.80 -7.20 -3.56
N HIS A 18 0.14 -7.44 -4.70
CA HIS A 18 0.81 -7.83 -5.94
C HIS A 18 1.83 -6.77 -6.39
N GLU A 19 1.42 -5.50 -6.49
CA GLU A 19 2.29 -4.41 -6.92
C GLU A 19 3.49 -4.19 -5.98
N ALA A 20 3.28 -4.33 -4.67
CA ALA A 20 4.35 -4.23 -3.68
C ALA A 20 5.23 -5.48 -3.56
N GLY A 21 4.89 -6.59 -4.24
CA GLY A 21 5.59 -7.85 -4.12
C GLY A 21 5.49 -8.48 -2.71
N VAL A 22 4.37 -8.26 -2.01
CA VAL A 22 4.11 -8.82 -0.68
C VAL A 22 2.83 -9.65 -0.66
N THR A 23 2.55 -10.32 0.46
CA THR A 23 1.29 -11.04 0.63
C THR A 23 0.15 -10.08 1.04
N PRO A 24 -1.13 -10.40 0.73
CA PRO A 24 -2.26 -9.63 1.25
C PRO A 24 -2.33 -9.59 2.79
N ALA A 25 -1.77 -10.59 3.47
CA ALA A 25 -1.66 -10.58 4.94
C ALA A 25 -0.70 -9.49 5.44
N THR A 26 0.39 -9.23 4.72
CA THR A 26 1.32 -8.14 5.00
C THR A 26 0.63 -6.78 4.91
N ILE A 27 -0.16 -6.55 3.86
CA ILE A 27 -0.97 -5.32 3.71
C ILE A 27 -1.91 -5.14 4.92
N ARG A 28 -2.65 -6.19 5.30
CA ARG A 28 -3.53 -6.13 6.49
C ARG A 28 -2.75 -5.80 7.76
N LYS A 29 -1.58 -6.41 7.94
CA LYS A 29 -0.72 -6.16 9.10
C LYS A 29 -0.20 -4.72 9.11
N TRP A 30 0.19 -4.16 7.97
CA TRP A 30 0.57 -2.74 7.90
C TRP A 30 -0.59 -1.81 8.26
N VAL A 31 -1.82 -2.12 7.82
CA VAL A 31 -3.01 -1.35 8.22
C VAL A 31 -3.26 -1.45 9.73
N GLN A 32 -3.22 -2.66 10.29
CA GLN A 32 -3.42 -2.88 11.72
C GLN A 32 -2.38 -2.16 12.58
N LEU A 33 -1.13 -2.09 12.10
CA LEU A 33 -0.03 -1.39 12.77
C LEU A 33 0.01 0.11 12.47
N GLY A 34 -0.91 0.64 11.66
CA GLY A 34 -0.95 2.05 11.27
C GLY A 34 0.15 2.49 10.30
N HIS A 35 0.85 1.54 9.66
CA HIS A 35 1.89 1.82 8.66
C HIS A 35 1.33 2.08 7.27
N LEU A 36 0.07 1.74 7.02
CA LEU A 36 -0.64 2.00 5.77
C LEU A 36 -2.09 2.41 6.09
N SER A 37 -2.55 3.53 5.55
CA SER A 37 -3.92 3.99 5.75
C SER A 37 -4.81 3.61 4.55
N PRO A 38 -6.01 3.03 4.76
CA PRO A 38 -6.99 2.91 3.70
C PRO A 38 -7.42 4.29 3.19
N ALA A 39 -7.44 4.45 1.87
CA ALA A 39 -7.91 5.67 1.20
C ALA A 39 -9.42 5.68 0.99
N GLY A 40 -10.06 4.51 1.11
CA GLY A 40 -11.50 4.38 0.97
C GLY A 40 -11.97 2.92 0.99
N ARG A 41 -13.17 2.70 0.48
CA ARG A 41 -13.79 1.38 0.33
C ARG A 41 -14.43 1.23 -1.04
N ARG A 42 -14.27 0.05 -1.64
CA ARG A 42 -15.03 -0.40 -2.81
C ARG A 42 -15.85 -1.62 -2.40
N GLY A 43 -17.13 -1.40 -2.10
CA GLY A 43 -17.98 -2.39 -1.45
C GLY A 43 -17.45 -2.74 -0.05
N ARG A 44 -17.18 -4.03 0.19
CA ARG A 44 -16.62 -4.51 1.48
C ARG A 44 -15.09 -4.44 1.55
N ALA A 45 -14.40 -4.15 0.45
CA ALA A 45 -12.94 -4.13 0.40
C ALA A 45 -12.39 -2.73 0.62
N HIS A 46 -11.32 -2.60 1.42
CA HIS A 46 -10.53 -1.37 1.50
C HIS A 46 -9.81 -1.10 0.17
N THR A 47 -9.74 0.18 -0.18
CA THR A 47 -8.88 0.69 -1.26
C THR A 47 -7.73 1.49 -0.67
N PHE A 48 -6.60 1.48 -1.36
CA PHE A 48 -5.35 2.09 -0.95
C PHE A 48 -4.83 2.95 -2.08
N ARG A 49 -4.18 4.07 -1.76
CA ARG A 49 -3.38 4.77 -2.77
C ARG A 49 -2.13 3.94 -3.04
N LEU A 50 -1.82 3.76 -4.31
CA LEU A 50 -0.65 2.97 -4.70
C LEU A 50 0.66 3.60 -4.19
N GLU A 51 0.73 4.93 -4.09
CA GLU A 51 1.87 5.68 -3.55
C GLU A 51 2.17 5.32 -2.08
N ASP A 52 1.13 5.23 -1.24
CA ASP A 52 1.26 4.91 0.19
C ASP A 52 1.68 3.45 0.39
N VAL A 53 1.20 2.56 -0.49
CA VAL A 53 1.59 1.15 -0.50
C VAL A 53 3.11 1.02 -0.75
N PHE A 54 3.64 1.71 -1.76
CA PHE A 54 5.08 1.71 -2.03
C PHE A 54 5.91 2.44 -0.96
N ALA A 55 5.35 3.43 -0.28
CA ALA A 55 6.00 4.05 0.87
C ALA A 55 6.14 3.06 2.04
N ALA A 56 5.06 2.34 2.37
CA ALA A 56 5.05 1.31 3.41
C ALA A 56 5.99 0.14 3.08
N GLU A 57 6.02 -0.29 1.81
CA GLU A 57 6.91 -1.32 1.29
C GLU A 57 8.39 -0.97 1.54
N ARG A 58 8.80 0.24 1.13
CA ARG A 58 10.18 0.72 1.33
C ARG A 58 10.53 0.83 2.80
N ALA A 59 9.60 1.30 3.65
CA ALA A 59 9.80 1.37 5.09
C ALA A 59 9.96 -0.03 5.70
N ALA A 60 9.20 -1.02 5.23
CA ALA A 60 9.29 -2.41 5.67
C ALA A 60 10.63 -3.05 5.25
N ARG A 61 11.09 -2.83 4.01
CA ARG A 61 12.42 -3.32 3.55
C ARG A 61 13.57 -2.79 4.40
N ARG A 62 13.51 -1.52 4.81
CA ARG A 62 14.53 -0.90 5.67
C ARG A 62 14.55 -1.47 7.10
N LYS A 63 13.41 -1.98 7.58
CA LYS A 63 13.28 -2.56 8.93
C LYS A 63 13.67 -4.03 8.98
N ALA A 64 13.64 -4.75 7.86
CA ALA A 64 14.15 -6.11 7.82
C ALA A 64 15.66 -6.05 8.13
N PRO A 65 16.14 -6.67 9.22
CA PRO A 65 17.57 -6.72 9.48
C PRO A 65 18.22 -7.39 8.27
N THR A 66 19.21 -6.72 7.67
CA THR A 66 20.12 -7.38 6.73
C THR A 66 20.64 -8.62 7.44
N ALA A 67 20.24 -9.81 6.99
CA ALA A 67 20.92 -11.02 7.38
C ALA A 67 22.39 -10.83 7.00
N ARG A 68 23.24 -10.73 8.03
CA ARG A 68 24.69 -10.67 7.92
C ARG A 68 25.25 -12.01 8.34
#